data_AF-B4FLC4-F1
#
_entry.id   AF-B4FLC4-F1
#
_cell.length_a   1.000
_cell.length_b   1.000
_cell.length_c   1.000
_cell.angle_alpha   90.00
_cell.angle_beta   90.00
_cell.angle_gamma   90.00
#
_symmetry.space_group_name_H-M   'P 1'
#
loop_
_entity.id
_entity.type
_entity.pdbx_description
1 polymer ?
#
loop_
_entity_poly.entity_id
_entity_poly.type
_entity_poly.pdbx_seq_one_letter_code
_entity_poly.pdbx_strand_id
1 'polypeptide(L)'
;MGLSTLASLAPKLMKHGLPPDTPAVAVERGTTPQQRMVFALLKDLVDEVKSADLVSPTLIIIGKVVSLSPFWVESSEHDALKIESSYASEAR
;
A
#
# COMPACT_ATOMS: atom_id res chain seq x y z
N MET A 1 11.68 -10.15 -11.88
CA MET A 1 10.91 -9.41 -12.91
C MET A 1 10.00 -8.34 -12.29
N GLY A 2 9.07 -8.64 -11.38
CA GLY A 2 8.27 -7.61 -10.69
C GLY A 2 9.07 -6.80 -9.67
N LEU A 3 9.51 -7.46 -8.59
CA LEU A 3 10.23 -6.84 -7.48
C LEU A 3 11.50 -6.07 -7.92
N SER A 4 12.32 -6.68 -8.78
CA SER A 4 13.58 -6.11 -9.26
C SER A 4 13.43 -4.84 -10.11
N THR A 5 12.26 -4.61 -10.72
CA THR A 5 12.01 -3.45 -11.59
C THR A 5 11.26 -2.34 -10.86
N LEU A 6 10.66 -2.64 -9.70
CA LEU A 6 9.77 -1.75 -8.95
C LEU A 6 10.38 -0.38 -8.67
N ALA A 7 11.63 -0.33 -8.19
CA ALA A 7 12.33 0.91 -7.88
C ALA A 7 12.47 1.86 -9.09
N SER A 8 12.54 1.31 -10.31
CA SER A 8 12.60 2.10 -11.55
C SER A 8 11.22 2.38 -12.16
N LEU A 9 10.23 1.54 -11.86
CA LEU A 9 8.90 1.58 -12.45
C LEU A 9 7.97 2.54 -11.70
N ALA A 10 7.93 2.51 -10.37
CA ALA A 10 7.03 3.34 -9.58
C ALA A 10 7.19 4.85 -9.87
N PRO A 11 8.42 5.41 -9.96
CA PRO A 11 8.60 6.82 -10.33
C PRO A 11 8.11 7.14 -11.74
N LYS A 12 8.26 6.21 -12.69
CA LYS A 12 7.78 6.39 -14.06
C LYS A 12 6.27 6.37 -14.13
N LEU A 13 5.61 5.46 -13.42
CA LEU A 13 4.15 5.42 -13.34
C LEU A 13 3.59 6.74 -12.80
N MET A 14 4.19 7.27 -11.73
CA MET A 14 3.80 8.57 -11.17
C MET A 14 4.04 9.71 -12.16
N LYS A 15 5.22 9.73 -12.80
CA LYS A 15 5.55 10.72 -13.84
C LYS A 15 4.57 10.72 -15.01
N HIS A 16 4.00 9.57 -15.35
CA HIS A 16 3.06 9.40 -16.46
C HIS A 16 1.58 9.46 -16.04
N GLY A 17 1.28 9.95 -14.85
CA GLY A 17 -0.09 10.34 -14.46
C GLY A 17 -0.79 9.39 -13.48
N LEU A 18 -0.10 8.38 -12.94
CA LEU A 18 -0.65 7.56 -11.87
C LEU A 18 -0.50 8.31 -10.52
N PRO A 19 -1.58 8.54 -9.75
CA PRO A 19 -1.47 9.30 -8.50
C PRO A 19 -0.51 8.64 -7.48
N PRO A 20 0.30 9.42 -6.74
CA PRO A 20 1.26 8.89 -5.77
C PRO A 20 0.59 8.15 -4.59
N ASP A 21 -0.65 8.50 -4.28
CA ASP A 21 -1.54 7.88 -3.32
C ASP A 21 -2.31 6.66 -3.89
N THR A 22 -1.95 6.18 -5.08
CA THR A 22 -2.57 4.96 -5.63
C THR A 22 -2.28 3.76 -4.72
N PRO A 23 -3.30 3.04 -4.22
CA PRO A 23 -3.10 1.84 -3.42
C PRO A 23 -2.31 0.77 -4.17
N ALA A 24 -1.38 0.12 -3.48
CA ALA A 24 -0.57 -0.93 -4.05
C ALA A 24 -0.21 -2.02 -3.03
N VAL A 25 0.09 -3.22 -3.51
CA VAL A 25 0.54 -4.34 -2.69
C VAL A 25 1.62 -5.15 -3.38
N ALA A 26 2.62 -5.57 -2.62
CA ALA A 26 3.56 -6.61 -2.98
C ALA A 26 3.19 -7.91 -2.26
N VAL A 27 3.02 -9.01 -2.99
CA VAL A 27 2.68 -10.34 -2.47
C VAL A 27 3.82 -11.30 -2.79
N GLU A 28 4.59 -11.66 -1.77
CA GLU A 28 5.64 -12.68 -1.86
C GLU A 28 5.04 -14.07 -1.66
N ARG A 29 5.48 -15.06 -2.46
CA ARG A 29 5.11 -16.48 -2.31
C ARG A 29 3.60 -16.66 -2.16
N GLY A 30 2.84 -16.00 -3.04
CA GLY A 30 1.39 -16.01 -3.04
C GLY A 30 0.79 -17.42 -2.98
N THR A 31 -0.33 -17.55 -2.28
CA THR A 31 -1.08 -18.81 -2.05
C THR A 31 -0.30 -19.90 -1.30
N THR A 32 0.81 -19.56 -0.64
CA THR A 32 1.58 -20.50 0.19
C THR A 32 1.47 -20.13 1.67
N PRO A 33 1.74 -21.07 2.60
CA PRO A 33 1.81 -20.75 4.03
C PRO A 33 2.91 -19.73 4.39
N GLN A 34 3.88 -19.50 3.49
CA GLN A 34 4.96 -18.52 3.66
C GLN A 34 4.65 -17.18 2.99
N GLN A 35 3.39 -16.93 2.60
CA GLN A 35 2.99 -15.68 1.97
C GLN A 35 3.26 -14.49 2.88
N ARG A 36 3.95 -13.47 2.36
CA ARG A 36 4.11 -12.16 2.99
C ARG A 36 3.49 -11.09 2.09
N MET A 37 2.83 -10.11 2.70
CA MET A 37 2.20 -9.00 1.98
C MET A 37 2.66 -7.68 2.54
N VAL A 38 2.99 -6.74 1.66
CA VAL A 38 3.29 -5.35 2.00
C VAL A 38 2.31 -4.47 1.25
N PHE A 39 1.40 -3.85 1.99
CA PHE A 39 0.46 -2.86 1.48
C PHE A 39 1.04 -1.46 1.69
N ALA A 40 0.99 -0.61 0.66
CA ALA A 40 1.46 0.76 0.73
C ALA A 40 0.82 1.62 -0.36
N LEU A 41 0.94 2.94 -0.24
CA LEU A 41 0.70 3.83 -1.37
C LEU A 41 1.84 3.68 -2.38
N LEU A 42 1.58 3.95 -3.66
CA LEU A 42 2.57 3.81 -4.74
C LEU A 42 3.87 4.56 -4.47
N LYS A 43 3.78 5.76 -3.88
CA LYS A 43 4.94 6.58 -3.51
C LYS A 43 5.85 5.92 -2.45
N ASP A 44 5.28 5.09 -1.58
CA ASP A 44 5.96 4.50 -0.42
C ASP A 44 6.35 3.03 -0.66
N LEU A 45 5.69 2.34 -1.60
CA LEU A 45 5.81 0.90 -1.83
C LEU A 45 7.25 0.41 -2.01
N VAL A 46 8.11 1.18 -2.68
CA VAL A 46 9.51 0.78 -2.92
C VAL A 46 10.26 0.62 -1.60
N ASP A 47 10.05 1.54 -0.66
CA ASP A 47 10.79 1.58 0.59
C ASP A 47 10.19 0.62 1.62
N GLU A 48 8.86 0.47 1.63
CA GLU A 48 8.18 -0.53 2.45
C GLU A 48 8.59 -1.96 2.08
N VAL A 49 8.67 -2.27 0.79
CA VAL A 49 9.08 -3.58 0.30
C VAL A 49 10.54 -3.90 0.65
N LYS A 50 11.43 -2.89 0.60
CA LYS A 50 12.83 -3.05 1.04
C LYS A 50 12.92 -3.26 2.55
N SER A 51 12.15 -2.49 3.32
CA SER A 51 12.13 -2.57 4.79
C SER A 51 11.62 -3.93 5.28
N ALA A 52 10.68 -4.53 4.55
CA ALA A 52 10.16 -5.88 4.82
C ALA A 52 11.06 -7.02 4.30
N ASP A 53 12.15 -6.69 3.59
CA ASP A 53 13.08 -7.65 2.98
C ASP A 53 12.34 -8.73 2.17
N LEU A 54 11.41 -8.30 1.32
CA LEU A 54 10.75 -9.22 0.40
C LEU A 54 11.73 -9.71 -0.66
N VAL A 55 11.64 -10.99 -1.00
CA VAL A 55 12.44 -11.61 -2.05
C VAL A 55 11.53 -12.20 -3.14
N SER A 56 12.13 -12.68 -4.22
CA SER A 56 11.36 -13.36 -5.26
C SER A 56 10.96 -14.79 -4.82
N PRO A 57 9.83 -15.33 -5.31
CA PRO A 57 8.88 -14.71 -6.25
C PRO A 57 7.90 -13.76 -5.55
N THR A 58 7.74 -12.54 -6.12
CA THR A 58 6.83 -11.50 -5.62
C THR A 58 6.03 -10.88 -6.76
N LEU A 59 4.71 -10.80 -6.58
CA LEU A 59 3.77 -10.12 -7.48
C LEU A 59 3.49 -8.70 -6.97
N ILE A 60 3.47 -7.71 -7.86
CA ILE A 60 3.12 -6.34 -7.54
C ILE A 60 1.77 -6.02 -8.17
N ILE A 61 0.83 -5.51 -7.38
CA ILE A 61 -0.50 -5.07 -7.81
C ILE A 61 -0.63 -3.58 -7.47
N ILE A 62 -0.97 -2.74 -8.44
CA ILE A 62 -1.11 -1.29 -8.27
C ILE A 62 -2.49 -0.88 -8.81
N GLY A 63 -3.29 -0.22 -7.98
CA GLY A 63 -4.59 0.32 -8.38
C GLY A 63 -5.66 0.20 -7.29
N LYS A 64 -6.80 0.85 -7.55
CA LYS A 64 -7.94 0.91 -6.61
C LYS A 64 -8.45 -0.46 -6.15
N VAL A 65 -8.24 -1.52 -6.92
CA VAL A 65 -8.62 -2.88 -6.50
C VAL A 65 -7.93 -3.35 -5.23
N VAL A 66 -6.75 -2.80 -4.90
CA VAL A 66 -6.01 -3.13 -3.68
C VAL A 66 -6.78 -2.71 -2.42
N SER A 67 -7.54 -1.61 -2.48
CA SER A 67 -8.35 -1.15 -1.34
C SER A 67 -9.60 -2.02 -1.10
N LEU A 68 -9.88 -3.00 -1.95
CA LEU A 68 -10.92 -4.01 -1.73
C LEU A 68 -10.41 -5.18 -0.86
N SER A 69 -9.10 -5.25 -0.60
CA SER A 69 -8.52 -6.26 0.27
C SER A 69 -8.94 -6.02 1.72
N PRO A 70 -9.37 -7.05 2.47
CA PRO A 70 -9.64 -6.92 3.91
C PRO A 70 -8.37 -6.62 4.73
N PHE A 71 -7.19 -6.74 4.12
CA PHE A 71 -5.90 -6.45 4.72
C PHE A 71 -5.37 -5.06 4.37
N TRP A 72 -6.09 -4.29 3.53
CA TRP A 72 -5.74 -2.90 3.27
C TRP A 72 -6.15 -2.05 4.46
N VAL A 73 -5.16 -1.43 5.12
CA VAL A 73 -5.38 -0.42 6.14
C VAL A 73 -5.17 0.92 5.47
N GLU A 74 -6.21 1.75 5.42
CA GLU A 74 -6.08 3.12 4.96
C GLU A 74 -5.11 3.83 5.92
N SER A 75 -4.07 4.48 5.38
CA SER A 75 -3.16 5.31 6.17
C SER A 75 -3.92 6.54 6.64
N SER A 76 -4.65 6.37 7.73
CA SER A 76 -5.58 7.34 8.25
C SER A 76 -4.85 8.42 9.05
N GLU A 77 -4.38 9.47 8.36
CA GLU A 77 -4.37 10.80 8.99
C GLU A 77 -5.82 11.32 9.20
N HIS A 78 -6.82 10.71 8.56
CA HIS A 78 -8.21 11.17 8.58
C HIS A 78 -9.15 10.49 9.61
N ASP A 79 -8.77 9.37 10.25
CA ASP A 79 -9.60 8.79 11.33
C ASP A 79 -9.40 9.51 12.67
N ALA A 80 -8.22 10.10 12.90
CA ALA A 80 -7.97 10.88 14.10
C ALA A 80 -8.94 12.07 14.23
N LEU A 81 -9.30 12.71 13.11
CA LEU A 81 -10.22 13.86 13.06
C LEU A 81 -11.70 13.48 13.18
N LYS A 82 -12.09 12.22 12.91
CA LYS A 82 -13.48 11.76 13.10
C LYS A 82 -13.77 11.41 14.55
N ILE A 83 -12.77 10.88 15.28
CA ILE A 83 -12.95 10.53 16.70
C ILE A 83 -13.12 11.81 17.53
N GLU A 84 -12.33 12.88 17.29
CA GLU A 84 -12.45 14.12 18.06
C GLU A 84 -13.77 14.88 17.83
N SER A 85 -14.32 14.86 16.61
CA SER A 85 -15.59 15.54 16.31
C SER A 85 -16.82 14.86 16.94
N SER A 86 -16.76 13.54 17.13
CA SER A 86 -17.84 12.77 17.77
C SER A 86 -17.98 13.08 19.27
N TYR A 87 -16.87 13.32 19.99
CA TYR A 87 -16.91 13.62 21.43
C TYR A 87 -17.24 15.09 21.74
N ALA A 88 -17.04 16.01 20.79
CA ALA A 88 -17.38 17.42 20.97
C ALA A 88 -18.90 17.71 20.87
N SER A 89 -19.67 16.81 20.25
CA SER A 89 -21.13 16.98 20.07
C SER A 89 -21.97 16.44 21.23
N GLU A 90 -21.41 15.62 22.12
CA GLU A 90 -22.14 15.03 23.27
C GLU A 90 -21.95 15.81 24.58
N ALA A 91 -21.24 16.93 24.57
CA ALA A 91 -20.97 17.77 25.75
C ALA A 91 -21.88 19.03 25.86
N ARG A 92 -23.15 18.94 25.44
CA ARG A 92 -24.15 20.00 25.67
C ARG A 92 -25.48 19.45 26.17
#